data_AF-A0AAQ3L0W4-F1
#
_entry.id   AF-A0AAQ3L0W4-F1
#
_cell.length_a   1.000
_cell.length_b   1.000
_cell.length_c   1.000
_cell.angle_alpha   90.00
_cell.angle_beta   90.00
_cell.angle_gamma   90.00
#
_symmetry.space_group_name_H-M   'P 1'
#
loop_
_entity.id
_entity.type
_entity.pdbx_description
1 polymer ?
#
loop_
_entity_poly.entity_id
_entity_poly.type
_entity_poly.pdbx_seq_one_letter_code
_entity_poly.pdbx_strand_id
1 'polypeptide(L)'
;MPIQNLGNSPSPLNVNEEYKKSLRTKSFLDMWSKVHDQKLRPTISSEETIAESSSSSSPLSYGQLPHFLLEPSQESVVAATTDINDHLRVHSLLLEYFDITFQAFAACANLLTSISRARLHHRLIRHLLLELSSAACFHDAHNCTTFDHLASLVDDVANPLHPQKLAPFYRVQSDYGILVKRLTGARRRILRRARLVRVATKAARVAAIGACSVAVALAVVVAVHTVVGIGVAAAAAPMVMTTGPRAAMRSTRPPAKVMVAAQVDAAARGAYIVGRDFDTMSRMLRRAHDEVEHERDVARMVVRGRERQLVREAAREMETGAKGVADQLEELEEHVHLCLITINRSRKMVAAQLQEMMVSGSATSPAVA
;
A
#
# COMPACT_ATOMS: atom_id res chain seq x y z
N MET A 1 1.34 -49.94 -22.96
CA MET A 1 2.19 -49.64 -21.79
C MET A 1 3.13 -48.49 -22.12
N PRO A 2 3.42 -47.60 -21.16
CA PRO A 2 3.75 -46.19 -21.41
C PRO A 2 5.23 -45.86 -21.20
N ILE A 3 5.69 -44.75 -21.79
CA ILE A 3 6.83 -43.99 -21.29
C ILE A 3 6.35 -42.55 -21.05
N GLN A 4 6.41 -42.18 -19.77
CA GLN A 4 6.27 -40.84 -19.22
C GLN A 4 7.48 -39.99 -19.67
N ASN A 5 7.36 -38.66 -19.82
CA ASN A 5 7.58 -37.72 -18.71
C ASN A 5 7.74 -36.23 -19.12
N LEU A 6 7.33 -35.38 -18.18
CA LEU A 6 7.83 -34.03 -17.84
C LEU A 6 7.67 -32.86 -18.82
N GLY A 7 6.63 -32.06 -18.53
CA GLY A 7 6.53 -30.67 -18.96
C GLY A 7 5.68 -29.79 -18.04
N ASN A 8 5.64 -30.06 -16.72
CA ASN A 8 4.99 -29.14 -15.77
C ASN A 8 5.89 -27.92 -15.53
N SER A 9 5.77 -26.91 -16.37
CA SER A 9 6.27 -25.56 -16.06
C SER A 9 5.43 -24.96 -14.94
N PRO A 10 6.02 -24.43 -13.85
CA PRO A 10 5.26 -23.72 -12.84
C PRO A 10 4.75 -22.41 -13.44
N SER A 11 3.42 -22.26 -13.49
CA SER A 11 2.72 -21.08 -13.96
C SER A 11 3.29 -19.81 -13.29
N PRO A 12 3.46 -18.71 -14.03
CA PRO A 12 3.89 -17.44 -13.43
C PRO A 12 2.85 -17.05 -12.38
N LEU A 13 3.31 -16.78 -11.15
CA LEU A 13 2.49 -16.34 -10.03
C LEU A 13 1.50 -15.29 -10.54
N ASN A 14 0.22 -15.62 -10.55
CA ASN A 14 -0.83 -14.78 -11.09
C ASN A 14 -1.14 -13.66 -10.09
N VAL A 15 -0.24 -12.67 -10.06
CA VAL A 15 -0.29 -11.49 -9.17
C VAL A 15 -1.62 -10.75 -9.32
N ASN A 16 -2.23 -10.78 -10.52
CA ASN A 16 -3.50 -10.13 -10.79
C ASN A 16 -4.69 -10.87 -10.14
N GLU A 17 -4.69 -12.19 -10.15
CA GLU A 17 -5.73 -12.97 -9.44
C GLU A 17 -5.55 -12.93 -7.93
N GLU A 18 -4.31 -12.91 -7.43
CA GLU A 18 -4.04 -12.70 -5.99
C GLU A 18 -4.47 -11.29 -5.55
N TYR A 19 -4.25 -10.27 -6.39
CA TYR A 19 -4.75 -8.90 -6.20
C TYR A 19 -6.28 -8.84 -6.15
N LYS A 20 -6.98 -9.39 -7.16
CA LYS A 20 -8.46 -9.45 -7.17
C LYS A 20 -9.02 -10.22 -5.98
N LYS A 21 -8.35 -11.30 -5.55
CA LYS A 21 -8.74 -12.08 -4.38
C LYS A 21 -8.57 -11.28 -3.08
N SER A 22 -7.54 -10.44 -3.00
CA SER A 22 -7.32 -9.55 -1.85
C SER A 22 -8.37 -8.45 -1.72
N LEU A 23 -8.90 -7.94 -2.84
CA LEU A 23 -10.02 -7.00 -2.90
C LEU A 23 -11.38 -7.66 -2.63
N ARG A 24 -11.49 -8.98 -2.62
CA ARG A 24 -12.76 -9.70 -2.37
C ARG A 24 -12.90 -10.26 -0.97
N THR A 25 -11.95 -10.00 -0.07
CA THR A 25 -12.03 -10.49 1.31
C THR A 25 -13.12 -9.78 2.12
N LYS A 26 -13.76 -10.50 3.05
CA LYS A 26 -14.82 -9.98 3.93
C LYS A 26 -14.43 -8.71 4.70
N SER A 27 -13.16 -8.56 5.06
CA SER A 27 -12.61 -7.34 5.69
C SER A 27 -12.53 -6.14 4.73
N PHE A 28 -12.30 -6.36 3.43
CA PHE A 28 -12.37 -5.30 2.43
C PHE A 28 -13.81 -4.84 2.25
N LEU A 29 -14.74 -5.80 2.11
CA LEU A 29 -16.16 -5.49 1.97
C LEU A 29 -16.74 -4.78 3.20
N ASP A 30 -16.33 -5.17 4.42
CA ASP A 30 -16.75 -4.52 5.67
C ASP A 30 -16.18 -3.09 5.83
N MET A 31 -14.94 -2.86 5.39
CA MET A 31 -14.34 -1.52 5.40
C MET A 31 -14.94 -0.63 4.29
N TRP A 32 -15.19 -1.22 3.13
CA TRP A 32 -15.84 -0.58 1.98
C TRP A 32 -17.31 -0.23 2.27
N SER A 33 -18.05 -1.12 2.92
CA SER A 33 -19.43 -0.87 3.34
C SER A 33 -19.50 0.24 4.39
N LYS A 34 -18.54 0.33 5.31
CA LYS A 34 -18.44 1.45 6.27
C LYS A 34 -18.19 2.79 5.58
N VAL A 35 -17.38 2.81 4.53
CA VAL A 35 -17.14 4.00 3.68
C VAL A 35 -18.40 4.38 2.90
N HIS A 36 -19.15 3.40 2.38
CA HIS A 36 -20.36 3.64 1.60
C HIS A 36 -21.58 4.02 2.44
N ASP A 37 -21.82 3.39 3.59
CA ASP A 37 -22.93 3.72 4.50
C ASP A 37 -22.83 5.15 5.05
N GLN A 38 -21.61 5.72 5.12
CA GLN A 38 -21.40 7.13 5.49
C GLN A 38 -21.49 8.09 4.30
N LYS A 39 -21.19 7.64 3.08
CA LYS A 39 -21.47 8.40 1.82
C LYS A 39 -22.98 8.57 1.62
N LEU A 40 -23.79 7.61 2.07
CA LEU A 40 -25.27 7.57 1.96
C LEU A 40 -26.05 8.14 3.15
N ARG A 41 -25.40 8.74 4.15
CA ARG A 41 -26.11 9.55 5.17
C ARG A 41 -26.06 11.02 4.76
N PRO A 42 -26.99 11.51 3.91
CA PRO A 42 -27.12 12.94 3.72
C PRO A 42 -27.42 13.58 5.07
N THR A 43 -26.81 14.73 5.32
CA THR A 43 -27.17 15.67 6.37
C THR A 43 -28.62 16.13 6.15
N ILE A 44 -29.58 15.26 6.46
CA ILE A 44 -30.99 15.61 6.56
C ILE A 44 -31.21 16.01 8.01
N SER A 45 -30.97 17.29 8.27
CA SER A 45 -31.75 18.07 9.21
C SER A 45 -31.45 19.53 8.91
N SER A 46 -32.36 20.16 8.19
CA SER A 46 -32.97 21.45 8.51
C SER A 46 -33.33 22.17 7.21
N GLU A 47 -34.62 22.17 6.92
CA GLU A 47 -35.25 23.25 6.15
C GLU A 47 -34.93 24.59 6.83
N GLU A 48 -34.45 25.56 6.05
CA GLU A 48 -35.08 26.88 5.82
C GLU A 48 -34.05 27.96 5.44
N THR A 49 -34.34 28.56 4.29
CA THR A 49 -34.34 30.00 4.02
C THR A 49 -33.02 30.71 3.68
N ILE A 50 -33.07 31.32 2.50
CA ILE A 50 -32.14 32.28 1.91
C ILE A 50 -32.02 33.51 2.81
N ALA A 51 -30.80 33.86 3.21
CA ALA A 51 -30.43 35.25 3.52
C ALA A 51 -28.91 35.43 3.38
N GLU A 52 -28.53 36.42 2.58
CA GLU A 52 -27.18 36.93 2.39
C GLU A 52 -26.57 37.43 3.70
N SER A 53 -25.29 37.12 3.94
CA SER A 53 -24.30 38.06 4.50
C SER A 53 -22.90 37.46 4.54
N SER A 54 -21.97 38.25 4.02
CA SER A 54 -20.53 38.05 3.95
C SER A 54 -19.87 37.93 5.34
N SER A 55 -19.08 36.87 5.57
CA SER A 55 -17.84 36.94 6.36
C SER A 55 -17.06 35.61 6.40
N SER A 56 -15.78 35.71 6.02
CA SER A 56 -14.62 34.93 6.49
C SER A 56 -14.69 33.40 6.53
N SER A 57 -14.07 32.80 5.51
CA SER A 57 -13.09 31.69 5.62
C SER A 57 -13.13 30.84 6.89
N SER A 58 -13.82 29.70 6.81
CA SER A 58 -13.44 28.50 7.55
C SER A 58 -13.24 27.38 6.53
N PRO A 59 -12.02 26.85 6.36
CA PRO A 59 -11.83 25.68 5.51
C PRO A 59 -12.61 24.53 6.15
N LEU A 60 -13.47 23.90 5.35
CA LEU A 60 -14.18 22.66 5.72
C LEU A 60 -13.22 21.74 6.48
N SER A 61 -13.57 21.56 7.75
CA SER A 61 -12.76 20.94 8.79
C SER A 61 -12.41 19.49 8.45
N TYR A 62 -11.29 19.02 9.00
CA TYR A 62 -10.75 17.65 9.01
C TYR A 62 -11.72 16.52 9.47
N GLY A 63 -13.03 16.79 9.59
CA GLY A 63 -14.06 15.92 10.14
C GLY A 63 -14.46 14.71 9.29
N GLN A 64 -14.01 14.57 8.04
CA GLN A 64 -14.23 13.36 7.21
C GLN A 64 -13.09 12.34 7.28
N LEU A 65 -11.94 12.70 7.87
CA LEU A 65 -10.80 11.81 8.07
C LEU A 65 -10.69 11.05 9.43
N PRO A 66 -11.64 11.10 10.40
CA PRO A 66 -11.48 10.38 11.68
C PRO A 66 -11.35 8.85 11.51
N HIS A 67 -11.93 8.28 10.46
CA HIS A 67 -12.01 6.83 10.30
C HIS A 67 -10.77 6.20 9.62
N PHE A 68 -9.84 7.02 9.12
CA PHE A 68 -8.64 6.55 8.46
C PHE A 68 -7.38 6.74 9.30
N LEU A 69 -7.47 6.75 10.63
CA LEU A 69 -6.29 6.70 11.48
C LEU A 69 -5.38 5.54 11.04
N LEU A 70 -4.08 5.84 10.89
CA LEU A 70 -3.11 4.83 10.48
C LEU A 70 -3.01 3.75 11.54
N GLU A 71 -3.17 2.50 11.14
CA GLU A 71 -3.04 1.35 12.04
C GLU A 71 -1.93 0.40 11.56
N PRO A 72 -0.85 0.18 12.34
CA PRO A 72 -0.49 0.92 13.57
C PRO A 72 -0.17 2.40 13.30
N SER A 73 -0.35 3.23 14.33
CA SER A 73 0.04 4.64 14.28
C SER A 73 1.54 4.77 14.07
N GLN A 74 1.99 5.89 13.51
CA GLN A 74 3.42 6.10 13.27
C GLN A 74 4.22 6.11 14.59
N GLU A 75 3.65 6.68 15.64
CA GLU A 75 4.24 6.68 16.99
C GLU A 75 4.41 5.26 17.54
N SER A 76 3.42 4.38 17.34
CA SER A 76 3.51 2.97 17.75
C SER A 76 4.63 2.23 17.01
N VAL A 77 4.85 2.52 15.72
CA VAL A 77 5.95 1.94 14.95
C VAL A 77 7.31 2.42 15.47
N VAL A 78 7.45 3.71 15.77
CA VAL A 78 8.69 4.29 16.32
C VAL A 78 8.99 3.70 17.70
N ALA A 79 8.00 3.63 18.59
CA ALA A 79 8.15 3.04 19.92
C ALA A 79 8.50 1.54 19.88
N ALA A 80 7.94 0.78 18.94
CA ALA A 80 8.27 -0.65 18.80
C ALA A 80 9.68 -0.91 18.24
N THR A 81 10.35 0.11 17.70
CA THR A 81 11.66 -0.04 17.03
C THR A 81 12.85 0.46 17.84
N THR A 82 12.63 1.17 18.95
CA THR A 82 13.70 1.56 19.90
C THR A 82 14.28 0.37 20.68
N ASP A 83 13.54 -0.72 20.82
CA ASP A 83 13.96 -1.91 21.59
C ASP A 83 14.79 -2.94 20.80
N ILE A 84 14.97 -2.76 19.48
CA ILE A 84 15.50 -3.82 18.60
C ILE A 84 16.94 -3.49 18.19
N ASN A 85 17.89 -3.82 19.08
CA ASN A 85 19.31 -3.85 18.74
C ASN A 85 19.62 -5.17 17.98
N ASP A 86 20.39 -5.07 16.90
CA ASP A 86 21.03 -6.17 16.11
C ASP A 86 20.42 -6.80 14.84
N HIS A 87 19.40 -6.22 14.17
CA HIS A 87 19.00 -6.62 12.80
C HIS A 87 18.95 -5.46 11.78
N LEU A 88 20.08 -4.75 11.68
CA LEU A 88 20.26 -3.40 11.11
C LEU A 88 19.75 -3.10 9.68
N ARG A 89 19.57 -4.08 8.78
CA ARG A 89 19.25 -3.78 7.35
C ARG A 89 17.86 -4.18 6.88
N VAL A 90 17.21 -5.14 7.53
CA VAL A 90 15.81 -5.47 7.22
C VAL A 90 14.88 -4.57 8.02
N HIS A 91 15.23 -4.27 9.27
CA HIS A 91 14.51 -3.27 10.06
C HIS A 91 14.52 -1.89 9.41
N SER A 92 15.66 -1.43 8.88
CA SER A 92 15.73 -0.14 8.19
C SER A 92 14.78 -0.07 6.98
N LEU A 93 14.59 -1.18 6.27
CA LEU A 93 13.72 -1.25 5.10
C LEU A 93 12.23 -1.35 5.47
N LEU A 94 11.91 -1.96 6.61
CA LEU A 94 10.55 -1.97 7.16
C LEU A 94 10.18 -0.61 7.75
N LEU A 95 11.12 0.09 8.39
CA LEU A 95 10.96 1.49 8.82
C LEU A 95 10.72 2.41 7.63
N GLU A 96 11.54 2.30 6.58
CA GLU A 96 11.33 3.03 5.31
C GLU A 96 9.94 2.75 4.72
N TYR A 97 9.46 1.50 4.80
CA TYR A 97 8.10 1.16 4.38
C TYR A 97 7.00 1.85 5.22
N PHE A 98 7.14 1.89 6.55
CA PHE A 98 6.17 2.58 7.41
C PHE A 98 6.20 4.09 7.23
N ASP A 99 7.38 4.67 7.02
CA ASP A 99 7.52 6.09 6.73
C ASP A 99 6.88 6.47 5.38
N ILE A 100 7.20 5.74 4.30
CA ILE A 100 6.63 6.00 2.98
C ILE A 100 5.10 5.80 2.99
N THR A 101 4.58 4.79 3.70
CA THR A 101 3.12 4.59 3.83
C THR A 101 2.44 5.69 4.66
N PHE A 102 3.14 6.29 5.63
CA PHE A 102 2.65 7.47 6.36
C PHE A 102 2.60 8.71 5.45
N GLN A 103 3.66 8.94 4.65
CA GLN A 103 3.66 10.02 3.67
C GLN A 103 2.58 9.82 2.61
N ALA A 104 2.34 8.58 2.19
CA ALA A 104 1.29 8.22 1.25
C ALA A 104 -0.11 8.54 1.79
N PHE A 105 -0.34 8.24 3.06
CA PHE A 105 -1.56 8.61 3.74
C PHE A 105 -1.82 10.12 3.71
N ALA A 106 -0.81 10.91 4.09
CA ALA A 106 -0.89 12.36 4.07
C ALA A 106 -1.12 12.91 2.66
N ALA A 107 -0.46 12.34 1.65
CA ALA A 107 -0.66 12.70 0.26
C ALA A 107 -2.09 12.39 -0.23
N CYS A 108 -2.66 11.25 0.15
CA CYS A 108 -4.06 10.91 -0.15
C CYS A 108 -5.04 11.88 0.53
N ALA A 109 -4.80 12.26 1.79
CA ALA A 109 -5.63 13.25 2.48
C ALA A 109 -5.59 14.62 1.77
N ASN A 110 -4.41 15.09 1.38
CA ASN A 110 -4.25 16.32 0.62
C ASN A 110 -4.95 16.25 -0.76
N LEU A 111 -4.90 15.08 -1.39
CA LEU A 111 -5.59 14.84 -2.66
C LEU A 111 -7.11 14.89 -2.49
N LEU A 112 -7.68 14.29 -1.44
CA LEU A 112 -9.11 14.40 -1.13
C LEU A 112 -9.55 15.87 -0.97
N THR A 113 -8.81 16.65 -0.19
CA THR A 113 -9.08 18.09 -0.05
C THR A 113 -9.03 18.82 -1.39
N SER A 114 -8.08 18.46 -2.26
CA SER A 114 -7.93 19.05 -3.59
C SER A 114 -9.08 18.68 -4.52
N ILE A 115 -9.56 17.43 -4.46
CA ILE A 115 -10.76 16.97 -5.19
C ILE A 115 -12.00 17.73 -4.73
N SER A 116 -12.21 17.90 -3.42
CA SER A 116 -13.35 18.66 -2.89
C SER A 116 -13.33 20.11 -3.37
N ARG A 117 -12.15 20.75 -3.39
CA ARG A 117 -11.98 22.11 -3.92
C ARG A 117 -12.24 22.17 -5.42
N ALA A 118 -11.75 21.20 -6.20
CA ALA A 118 -11.98 21.14 -7.64
C ALA A 118 -13.48 21.02 -7.94
N ARG A 119 -14.19 20.15 -7.20
CA ARG A 119 -15.65 19.98 -7.31
C ARG A 119 -16.41 21.27 -6.99
N LEU A 120 -15.96 22.01 -5.96
CA LEU A 120 -16.54 23.32 -5.64
C LEU A 120 -16.34 24.32 -6.78
N HIS A 121 -15.12 24.44 -7.30
CA HIS A 121 -14.82 25.38 -8.38
C HIS A 121 -15.62 25.05 -9.65
N HIS A 122 -15.67 23.77 -10.05
CA HIS A 122 -16.50 23.30 -11.15
C HIS A 122 -17.96 23.75 -11.01
N ARG A 123 -18.56 23.52 -9.81
CA ARG A 123 -19.95 23.92 -9.54
C ARG A 123 -20.16 25.43 -9.61
N LEU A 124 -19.21 26.21 -9.09
CA LEU A 124 -19.27 27.67 -9.08
C LEU A 124 -19.15 28.24 -10.50
N ILE A 125 -18.15 27.80 -11.28
CA ILE A 125 -17.98 28.22 -12.68
C ILE A 125 -19.26 27.95 -13.47
N ARG A 126 -19.78 26.72 -13.36
CA ARG A 126 -21.02 26.33 -14.03
C ARG A 126 -22.20 27.19 -13.61
N HIS A 127 -22.37 27.44 -12.31
CA HIS A 127 -23.47 28.25 -11.80
C HIS A 127 -23.43 29.68 -12.36
N LEU A 128 -22.27 30.33 -12.30
CA LEU A 128 -22.09 31.70 -12.80
C LEU A 128 -22.31 31.78 -14.32
N LEU A 129 -21.84 30.78 -15.08
CA LEU A 129 -22.08 30.73 -16.53
C LEU A 129 -23.57 30.56 -16.88
N LEU A 130 -24.29 29.71 -16.14
CA LEU A 130 -25.73 29.52 -16.32
C LEU A 130 -26.53 30.78 -15.95
N GLU A 131 -26.16 31.45 -14.86
CA GLU A 131 -26.74 32.72 -14.43
C GLU A 131 -26.56 33.79 -15.52
N LEU A 132 -25.34 33.97 -16.03
CA LEU A 132 -25.05 34.89 -17.13
C LEU A 132 -25.80 34.53 -18.42
N SER A 133 -26.00 33.23 -18.70
CA SER A 133 -26.69 32.75 -19.91
C SER A 133 -28.20 33.04 -19.88
N SER A 134 -28.80 33.01 -18.69
CA SER A 134 -30.24 33.19 -18.47
C SER A 134 -30.63 34.65 -18.25
N ALA A 135 -29.66 35.56 -18.11
CA ALA A 135 -29.91 36.97 -17.88
C ALA A 135 -30.72 37.63 -19.03
N ALA A 136 -31.76 38.39 -18.63
CA ALA A 136 -32.62 39.13 -19.55
C ALA A 136 -31.89 40.36 -20.15
N CYS A 137 -31.23 41.14 -19.29
CA CYS A 137 -30.41 42.29 -19.68
C CYS A 137 -28.93 41.95 -19.49
N PHE A 138 -28.18 41.81 -20.58
CA PHE A 138 -26.83 41.25 -20.54
C PHE A 138 -25.77 42.19 -19.93
N HIS A 139 -25.96 43.51 -20.04
CA HIS A 139 -25.02 44.53 -19.55
C HIS A 139 -25.49 45.24 -18.26
N ASP A 140 -26.34 44.60 -17.47
CA ASP A 140 -26.76 45.15 -16.18
C ASP A 140 -25.63 45.08 -15.12
N ALA A 141 -25.69 45.93 -14.10
CA ALA A 141 -24.72 46.01 -13.01
C ALA A 141 -24.54 44.66 -12.30
N HIS A 142 -25.61 43.89 -12.14
CA HIS A 142 -25.58 42.53 -11.58
C HIS A 142 -24.68 41.59 -12.41
N ASN A 143 -24.82 41.58 -13.74
CA ASN A 143 -23.98 40.72 -14.58
C ASN A 143 -22.53 41.18 -14.59
N CYS A 144 -22.26 42.49 -14.48
CA CYS A 144 -20.90 42.98 -14.28
C CYS A 144 -20.28 42.36 -13.02
N THR A 145 -21.00 42.32 -11.91
CA THR A 145 -20.52 41.64 -10.68
C THR A 145 -20.33 40.14 -10.87
N THR A 146 -21.22 39.46 -11.60
CA THR A 146 -21.09 38.02 -11.91
C THR A 146 -19.88 37.73 -12.82
N PHE A 147 -19.59 38.60 -13.80
CA PHE A 147 -18.38 38.52 -14.62
C PHE A 147 -17.11 38.72 -13.78
N ASP A 148 -17.11 39.68 -12.85
CA ASP A 148 -15.96 39.95 -12.00
C ASP A 148 -15.72 38.81 -10.99
N HIS A 149 -16.80 38.21 -10.45
CA HIS A 149 -16.72 36.98 -9.67
C HIS A 149 -16.16 35.82 -10.49
N LEU A 150 -16.62 35.61 -11.72
CA LEU A 150 -16.10 34.57 -12.60
C LEU A 150 -14.61 34.82 -12.90
N ALA A 151 -14.22 36.08 -13.18
CA ALA A 151 -12.84 36.49 -13.43
C ALA A 151 -11.94 36.15 -12.23
N SER A 152 -12.31 36.55 -11.02
CA SER A 152 -11.54 36.23 -9.81
C SER A 152 -11.37 34.71 -9.61
N LEU A 153 -12.41 33.92 -9.89
CA LEU A 153 -12.36 32.46 -9.74
C LEU A 153 -11.40 31.81 -10.76
N VAL A 154 -11.30 32.34 -11.98
CA VAL A 154 -10.47 31.73 -13.02
C VAL A 154 -9.04 32.29 -13.07
N ASP A 155 -8.84 33.55 -12.71
CA ASP A 155 -7.53 34.23 -12.79
C ASP A 155 -6.78 34.16 -11.45
N ASP A 156 -7.44 34.40 -10.32
CA ASP A 156 -6.77 34.45 -9.00
C ASP A 156 -6.63 33.06 -8.37
N VAL A 157 -7.59 32.16 -8.63
CA VAL A 157 -7.63 30.85 -7.99
C VAL A 157 -7.11 29.75 -8.91
N ALA A 158 -5.84 29.36 -8.72
CA ALA A 158 -5.24 28.25 -9.45
C ALA A 158 -5.98 26.91 -9.22
N ASN A 159 -6.03 26.07 -10.25
CA ASN A 159 -6.66 24.75 -10.19
C ASN A 159 -6.16 23.93 -9.00
N PRO A 160 -7.07 23.43 -8.15
CA PRO A 160 -6.71 22.60 -7.00
C PRO A 160 -5.92 21.34 -7.35
N LEU A 161 -6.12 20.80 -8.56
CA LEU A 161 -5.46 19.59 -9.06
C LEU A 161 -4.11 19.86 -9.73
N HIS A 162 -3.67 21.13 -9.76
CA HIS A 162 -2.43 21.49 -10.43
C HIS A 162 -1.21 20.73 -9.86
N PRO A 163 -0.29 20.22 -10.69
CA PRO A 163 0.81 19.35 -10.24
C PRO A 163 1.68 19.95 -9.12
N GLN A 164 1.85 21.27 -9.10
CA GLN A 164 2.61 21.95 -8.04
C GLN A 164 1.93 21.85 -6.66
N LYS A 165 0.59 21.94 -6.60
CA LYS A 165 -0.17 21.80 -5.34
C LYS A 165 -0.15 20.35 -4.85
N LEU A 166 0.01 19.40 -5.78
CA LEU A 166 0.07 17.97 -5.51
C LEU A 166 1.51 17.41 -5.55
N ALA A 167 2.53 18.26 -5.37
CA ALA A 167 3.92 17.82 -5.30
C ALA A 167 4.17 16.68 -4.27
N PRO A 168 3.54 16.67 -3.07
CA PRO A 168 3.66 15.54 -2.14
C PRO A 168 3.16 14.21 -2.71
N PHE A 169 2.08 14.23 -3.50
CA PHE A 169 1.52 13.04 -4.15
C PHE A 169 2.50 12.44 -5.17
N TYR A 170 3.04 13.28 -6.06
CA TYR A 170 4.00 12.81 -7.07
C TYR A 170 5.34 12.35 -6.46
N ARG A 171 5.77 12.98 -5.37
CA ARG A 171 6.93 12.52 -4.58
C ARG A 171 6.71 11.10 -4.07
N VAL A 172 5.61 10.87 -3.35
CA VAL A 172 5.26 9.54 -2.84
C VAL A 172 5.16 8.51 -3.97
N GLN A 173 4.51 8.86 -5.09
CA GLN A 173 4.41 7.98 -6.25
C GLN A 173 5.81 7.52 -6.71
N SER A 174 6.77 8.45 -6.80
CA SER A 174 8.15 8.13 -7.19
C SER A 174 8.89 7.27 -6.14
N ASP A 175 8.66 7.56 -4.85
CA ASP A 175 9.28 6.84 -3.73
C ASP A 175 8.81 5.38 -3.66
N TYR A 176 7.55 5.10 -3.98
CA TYR A 176 7.06 3.71 -4.10
C TYR A 176 7.81 2.92 -5.17
N GLY A 177 8.15 3.54 -6.29
CA GLY A 177 8.96 2.90 -7.33
C GLY A 177 10.33 2.44 -6.81
N ILE A 178 10.95 3.23 -5.94
CA ILE A 178 12.22 2.90 -5.28
C ILE A 178 12.02 1.83 -4.20
N LEU A 179 11.02 2.01 -3.34
CA LEU A 179 10.71 1.12 -2.23
C LEU A 179 10.40 -0.31 -2.72
N VAL A 180 9.57 -0.45 -3.76
CA VAL A 180 9.22 -1.74 -4.35
C VAL A 180 10.46 -2.47 -4.87
N LYS A 181 11.38 -1.75 -5.54
CA LYS A 181 12.65 -2.32 -6.01
C LYS A 181 13.51 -2.82 -4.85
N ARG A 182 13.63 -2.03 -3.78
CA ARG A 182 14.43 -2.37 -2.58
C ARG A 182 13.85 -3.57 -1.84
N LEU A 183 12.54 -3.59 -1.57
CA LEU A 183 11.82 -4.68 -0.92
C LEU A 183 11.88 -5.98 -1.74
N THR A 184 11.65 -5.90 -3.06
CA THR A 184 11.76 -7.07 -3.94
C THR A 184 13.20 -7.61 -3.99
N GLY A 185 14.19 -6.72 -4.00
CA GLY A 185 15.61 -7.08 -3.87
C GLY A 185 15.93 -7.78 -2.54
N ALA A 186 15.42 -7.27 -1.42
CA ALA A 186 15.56 -7.89 -0.10
C ALA A 186 14.89 -9.26 -0.04
N ARG A 187 13.64 -9.38 -0.51
CA ARG A 187 12.91 -10.64 -0.62
C ARG A 187 13.69 -11.70 -1.40
N ARG A 188 14.20 -11.34 -2.58
CA ARG A 188 15.02 -12.25 -3.41
C ARG A 188 16.29 -12.70 -2.68
N ARG A 189 16.97 -11.79 -1.98
CA ARG A 189 18.17 -12.12 -1.20
C ARG A 189 17.87 -13.10 -0.06
N ILE A 190 16.77 -12.89 0.66
CA ILE A 190 16.34 -13.78 1.75
C ILE A 190 16.02 -15.19 1.20
N LEU A 191 15.24 -15.26 0.10
CA LEU A 191 14.91 -16.54 -0.53
C LEU A 191 16.15 -17.28 -1.06
N ARG A 192 17.11 -16.57 -1.66
CA ARG A 192 18.38 -17.15 -2.12
C ARG A 192 19.18 -17.73 -0.95
N ARG A 193 19.34 -16.98 0.15
CA ARG A 193 20.03 -17.46 1.35
C ARG A 193 19.34 -18.69 1.96
N ALA A 194 18.00 -18.69 2.03
CA ALA A 194 17.25 -19.84 2.52
C ALA A 194 17.45 -21.09 1.65
N ARG A 195 17.51 -20.93 0.32
CA ARG A 195 17.82 -22.04 -0.61
C ARG A 195 19.23 -22.59 -0.37
N LEU A 196 20.24 -21.72 -0.25
CA LEU A 196 21.62 -22.13 0.01
C LEU A 196 21.76 -22.91 1.33
N VAL A 197 21.13 -22.43 2.40
CA VAL A 197 21.13 -23.13 3.70
C VAL A 197 20.47 -24.51 3.58
N ARG A 198 19.36 -24.64 2.84
CA ARG A 198 18.72 -25.95 2.61
C ARG A 198 19.62 -26.91 1.82
N VAL A 199 20.34 -26.41 0.81
CA VAL A 199 21.27 -27.23 0.03
C VAL A 199 22.46 -27.67 0.90
N ALA A 200 23.06 -26.73 1.64
CA ALA A 200 24.18 -27.02 2.54
C ALA A 200 23.80 -28.01 3.64
N THR A 201 22.63 -27.87 4.24
CA THR A 201 22.15 -28.82 5.27
C THR A 201 21.85 -30.21 4.71
N LYS A 202 21.34 -30.31 3.47
CA LYS A 202 21.22 -31.60 2.76
C LYS A 202 22.59 -32.22 2.50
N ALA A 203 23.53 -31.45 1.96
CA ALA A 203 24.88 -31.92 1.67
C ALA A 203 25.62 -32.39 2.95
N ALA A 204 25.52 -31.63 4.03
CA ALA A 204 26.10 -31.99 5.32
C ALA A 204 25.52 -33.30 5.88
N ARG A 205 24.21 -33.54 5.73
CA ARG A 205 23.58 -34.81 6.12
C ARG A 205 24.11 -35.99 5.30
N VAL A 206 24.24 -35.82 3.98
CA VAL A 206 24.81 -36.87 3.12
C VAL A 206 26.27 -37.15 3.49
N ALA A 207 27.07 -36.11 3.71
CA ALA A 207 28.46 -36.24 4.13
C ALA A 207 28.59 -36.94 5.49
N ALA A 208 27.72 -36.61 6.46
CA ALA A 208 27.71 -37.26 7.78
C ALA A 208 27.38 -38.75 7.68
N ILE A 209 26.38 -39.13 6.86
CA ILE A 209 26.03 -40.54 6.64
C ILE A 209 27.21 -41.29 6.00
N GLY A 210 27.86 -40.69 5.00
CA GLY A 210 29.04 -41.26 4.35
C GLY A 210 30.24 -41.40 5.30
N ALA A 211 30.48 -40.42 6.16
CA ALA A 211 31.55 -40.51 7.17
C ALA A 211 31.27 -41.62 8.20
N CYS A 212 30.02 -41.77 8.65
CA CYS A 212 29.62 -42.85 9.55
C CYS A 212 29.79 -44.24 8.91
N SER A 213 29.40 -44.41 7.65
CA SER A 213 29.56 -45.71 6.97
C SER A 213 31.03 -46.09 6.78
N VAL A 214 31.90 -45.14 6.44
CA VAL A 214 33.35 -45.35 6.35
C VAL A 214 33.94 -45.73 7.72
N ALA A 215 33.55 -45.03 8.79
CA ALA A 215 34.02 -45.33 10.14
C ALA A 215 33.62 -46.75 10.60
N VAL A 216 32.38 -47.18 10.31
CA VAL A 216 31.92 -48.55 10.61
C VAL A 216 32.72 -49.58 9.80
N ALA A 217 32.98 -49.34 8.52
CA ALA A 217 33.78 -50.25 7.70
C ALA A 217 35.21 -50.40 8.22
N LEU A 218 35.86 -49.29 8.59
CA LEU A 218 37.20 -49.30 9.20
C LEU A 218 37.22 -50.08 10.52
N ALA A 219 36.22 -49.89 11.39
CA ALA A 219 36.11 -50.62 12.65
C ALA A 219 35.97 -52.14 12.44
N VAL A 220 35.20 -52.56 11.44
CA VAL A 220 35.06 -53.98 11.08
C VAL A 220 36.38 -54.57 10.60
N VAL A 221 37.11 -53.86 9.73
CA VAL A 221 38.43 -54.31 9.24
C VAL A 221 39.41 -54.51 10.39
N VAL A 222 39.49 -53.54 11.32
CA VAL A 222 40.34 -53.66 12.52
C VAL A 222 39.94 -54.86 13.36
N ALA A 223 38.65 -55.06 13.64
CA ALA A 223 38.16 -56.19 14.42
C ALA A 223 38.55 -57.54 13.79
N VAL A 224 38.37 -57.69 12.46
CA VAL A 224 38.76 -58.92 11.73
C VAL A 224 40.27 -59.17 11.84
N HIS A 225 41.11 -58.15 11.67
CA HIS A 225 42.56 -58.33 11.78
C HIS A 225 43.03 -58.66 13.19
N THR A 226 42.36 -58.15 14.24
CA THR A 226 42.70 -58.54 15.62
C THR A 226 42.38 -60.00 15.94
N VAL A 227 41.33 -60.58 15.33
CA VAL A 227 40.96 -62.00 15.50
C VAL A 227 41.92 -62.93 14.75
N VAL A 228 42.47 -62.49 13.62
CA VAL A 228 43.43 -63.27 12.81
C VAL A 228 44.87 -63.14 13.34
N GLY A 229 45.21 -62.03 14.01
CA GLY A 229 46.57 -61.75 14.49
C GLY A 229 46.92 -62.28 15.89
N ILE A 230 45.94 -62.54 16.76
CA ILE A 230 46.18 -63.05 18.12
C ILE A 230 45.11 -64.09 18.43
N GLY A 231 45.49 -65.37 18.41
CA GLY A 231 44.63 -66.47 18.82
C GLY A 231 44.36 -66.46 20.31
N VAL A 232 43.39 -65.67 20.77
CA VAL A 232 42.76 -65.82 22.09
C VAL A 232 41.27 -65.50 21.97
N ALA A 233 40.44 -66.48 22.33
CA ALA A 233 39.03 -66.28 22.57
C ALA A 233 38.82 -65.39 23.80
N ALA A 234 38.37 -64.16 23.60
CA ALA A 234 37.81 -63.34 24.66
C ALA A 234 36.42 -62.88 24.22
N ALA A 235 35.40 -63.51 24.82
CA ALA A 235 34.03 -63.05 24.75
C ALA A 235 33.93 -61.68 25.46
N ALA A 236 33.82 -60.61 24.69
CA ALA A 236 33.37 -59.32 25.17
C ALA A 236 32.30 -58.81 24.23
N ALA A 237 31.05 -58.87 24.71
CA ALA A 237 29.88 -58.35 24.02
C ALA A 237 30.08 -56.87 23.66
N PRO A 238 29.73 -56.42 22.44
CA PRO A 238 29.82 -55.02 22.12
C PRO A 238 28.64 -54.32 22.79
N MET A 239 28.90 -53.62 23.90
CA MET A 239 27.99 -52.61 24.41
C MET A 239 28.02 -51.43 23.45
N VAL A 240 27.33 -51.57 22.32
CA VAL A 240 26.93 -50.44 21.49
C VAL A 240 25.93 -49.68 22.35
N MET A 241 26.41 -48.72 23.13
CA MET A 241 25.55 -47.66 23.62
C MET A 241 25.05 -46.93 22.39
N THR A 242 23.92 -47.37 21.85
CA THR A 242 23.08 -46.56 20.99
C THR A 242 22.59 -45.43 21.89
N THR A 243 23.39 -44.37 22.00
CA THR A 243 22.87 -43.07 22.41
C THR A 243 21.89 -42.68 21.32
N GLY A 244 20.64 -43.12 21.47
CA GLY A 244 19.55 -42.74 20.59
C GLY A 244 19.56 -41.22 20.48
N PRO A 245 19.26 -40.64 19.30
CA PRO A 245 19.22 -39.20 19.17
C PRO A 245 18.23 -38.69 20.23
N ARG A 246 18.74 -38.01 21.26
CA ARG A 246 17.89 -37.36 22.27
C ARG A 246 16.89 -36.53 21.48
N ALA A 247 15.62 -36.82 21.72
CA ALA A 247 14.49 -36.18 21.07
C ALA A 247 14.75 -34.67 21.03
N ALA A 248 15.14 -34.16 19.86
CA ALA A 248 15.10 -32.75 19.59
C ALA A 248 13.62 -32.40 19.66
N MET A 249 13.19 -31.93 20.83
CA MET A 249 11.87 -31.36 21.06
C MET A 249 11.64 -30.40 19.90
N ARG A 250 10.78 -30.83 18.95
CA ARG A 250 10.48 -30.07 17.75
C ARG A 250 9.86 -28.78 18.24
N SER A 251 10.67 -27.73 18.33
CA SER A 251 10.17 -26.39 18.48
C SER A 251 9.23 -26.18 17.30
N THR A 252 7.94 -26.06 17.58
CA THR A 252 6.88 -25.74 16.62
C THR A 252 7.04 -24.33 16.04
N ARG A 253 8.14 -23.64 16.36
CA ARG A 253 8.36 -22.23 16.07
C ARG A 253 9.14 -22.05 14.76
N PRO A 254 8.67 -21.18 13.85
CA PRO A 254 9.43 -20.86 12.66
C PRO A 254 10.76 -20.19 13.06
N PRO A 255 11.88 -20.53 12.41
CA PRO A 255 13.15 -19.89 12.71
C PRO A 255 13.07 -18.39 12.38
N ALA A 256 13.73 -17.52 13.16
CA ALA A 256 13.69 -16.05 12.98
C ALA A 256 13.89 -15.59 11.51
N LYS A 257 14.72 -16.30 10.74
CA LYS A 257 14.94 -16.05 9.30
C LYS A 257 13.68 -16.22 8.42
N VAL A 258 12.76 -17.10 8.79
CA VAL A 258 11.48 -17.32 8.10
C VAL A 258 10.50 -16.18 8.38
N MET A 259 10.49 -15.66 9.61
CA MET A 259 9.63 -14.54 10.01
C MET A 259 10.08 -13.22 9.36
N VAL A 260 11.39 -12.96 9.32
CA VAL A 260 11.97 -11.84 8.56
C VAL A 260 11.64 -11.95 7.06
N ALA A 261 11.58 -13.16 6.51
CA ALA A 261 11.16 -13.38 5.12
C ALA A 261 9.69 -13.00 4.91
N ALA A 262 8.81 -13.38 5.84
CA ALA A 262 7.38 -13.10 5.78
C ALA A 262 7.08 -11.60 5.90
N GLN A 263 7.78 -10.87 6.79
CA GLN A 263 7.66 -9.42 6.92
C GLN A 263 8.04 -8.68 5.63
N VAL A 264 9.21 -9.00 5.07
CA VAL A 264 9.68 -8.38 3.82
C VAL A 264 8.79 -8.75 2.65
N ASP A 265 8.24 -9.96 2.63
CA ASP A 265 7.29 -10.42 1.63
C ASP A 265 5.94 -9.68 1.73
N ALA A 266 5.42 -9.49 2.94
CA ALA A 266 4.22 -8.69 3.21
C ALA A 266 4.42 -7.22 2.82
N ALA A 267 5.52 -6.61 3.24
CA ALA A 267 5.86 -5.23 2.89
C ALA A 267 6.05 -5.06 1.37
N ALA A 268 6.72 -6.00 0.71
CA ALA A 268 6.90 -5.96 -0.75
C ALA A 268 5.57 -6.03 -1.50
N ARG A 269 4.64 -6.89 -1.07
CA ARG A 269 3.28 -6.96 -1.64
C ARG A 269 2.52 -5.68 -1.39
N GLY A 270 2.50 -5.19 -0.15
CA GLY A 270 1.82 -3.94 0.21
C GLY A 270 2.34 -2.75 -0.61
N ALA A 271 3.66 -2.60 -0.69
CA ALA A 271 4.28 -1.52 -1.47
C ALA A 271 3.98 -1.62 -2.96
N TYR A 272 3.94 -2.83 -3.53
CA TYR A 272 3.59 -3.02 -4.93
C TYR A 272 2.15 -2.61 -5.22
N ILE A 273 1.21 -3.01 -4.35
CA ILE A 273 -0.20 -2.69 -4.53
C ILE A 273 -0.43 -1.18 -4.39
N VAL A 274 0.04 -0.57 -3.29
CA VAL A 274 -0.14 0.88 -3.09
C VAL A 274 0.55 1.68 -4.19
N GLY A 275 1.77 1.30 -4.60
CA GLY A 275 2.44 1.95 -5.74
C GLY A 275 1.61 1.88 -7.04
N ARG A 276 0.94 0.75 -7.28
CA ARG A 276 0.03 0.59 -8.44
C ARG A 276 -1.21 1.47 -8.33
N ASP A 277 -1.76 1.63 -7.13
CA ASP A 277 -2.88 2.53 -6.86
C ASP A 277 -2.45 3.97 -7.17
N PHE A 278 -1.28 4.41 -6.70
CA PHE A 278 -0.73 5.74 -7.02
C PHE A 278 -0.52 5.96 -8.52
N ASP A 279 -0.04 4.96 -9.26
CA ASP A 279 0.05 5.06 -10.72
C ASP A 279 -1.31 5.20 -11.40
N THR A 280 -2.34 4.56 -10.84
CA THR A 280 -3.70 4.63 -11.35
C THR A 280 -4.34 5.99 -11.04
N MET A 281 -4.23 6.44 -9.79
CA MET A 281 -4.64 7.77 -9.36
C MET A 281 -3.93 8.86 -10.15
N SER A 282 -2.64 8.73 -10.45
CA SER A 282 -1.87 9.71 -11.24
C SER A 282 -2.45 9.91 -12.65
N ARG A 283 -2.95 8.83 -13.28
CA ARG A 283 -3.63 8.92 -14.58
C ARG A 283 -5.04 9.49 -14.47
N MET A 284 -5.79 9.13 -13.43
CA MET A 284 -7.12 9.70 -13.16
C MET A 284 -7.03 11.20 -12.86
N LEU A 285 -6.07 11.57 -12.02
CA LEU A 285 -5.76 12.95 -11.65
C LEU A 285 -5.39 13.79 -12.86
N ARG A 286 -4.58 13.26 -13.79
CA ARG A 286 -4.25 13.97 -15.04
C ARG A 286 -5.51 14.23 -15.87
N ARG A 287 -6.36 13.21 -16.07
CA ARG A 287 -7.64 13.36 -16.80
C ARG A 287 -8.53 14.43 -16.17
N ALA A 288 -8.74 14.36 -14.86
CA ALA A 288 -9.55 15.32 -14.12
C ALA A 288 -8.94 16.73 -14.12
N HIS A 289 -7.60 16.84 -14.04
CA HIS A 289 -6.89 18.11 -14.14
C HIS A 289 -7.13 18.77 -15.50
N ASP A 290 -6.93 18.01 -16.59
CA ASP A 290 -7.03 18.53 -17.95
C ASP A 290 -8.46 19.01 -18.26
N GLU A 291 -9.46 18.26 -17.78
CA GLU A 291 -10.86 18.65 -17.89
C GLU A 291 -11.19 19.92 -17.09
N VAL A 292 -10.73 20.01 -15.84
CA VAL A 292 -10.95 21.21 -15.01
C VAL A 292 -10.21 22.43 -15.59
N GLU A 293 -9.02 22.26 -16.16
CA GLU A 293 -8.34 23.37 -16.86
C GLU A 293 -9.09 23.78 -18.12
N HIS A 294 -9.62 22.84 -18.88
CA HIS A 294 -10.43 23.12 -20.07
C HIS A 294 -11.65 24.00 -19.71
N GLU A 295 -12.41 23.65 -18.67
CA GLU A 295 -13.55 24.47 -18.21
C GLU A 295 -13.10 25.87 -17.78
N ARG A 296 -11.93 25.98 -17.12
CA ARG A 296 -11.37 27.28 -16.72
C ARG A 296 -10.93 28.10 -17.93
N ASP A 297 -10.39 27.47 -18.97
CA ASP A 297 -10.03 28.11 -20.24
C ASP A 297 -11.27 28.68 -20.93
N VAL A 298 -12.35 27.89 -21.00
CA VAL A 298 -13.66 28.32 -21.53
C VAL A 298 -14.20 29.51 -20.75
N ALA A 299 -14.19 29.43 -19.41
CA ALA A 299 -14.63 30.54 -18.56
C ALA A 299 -13.75 31.79 -18.74
N ARG A 300 -12.43 31.65 -18.93
CA ARG A 300 -11.53 32.78 -19.25
C ARG A 300 -11.86 33.42 -20.60
N MET A 301 -12.25 32.65 -21.61
CA MET A 301 -12.72 33.20 -22.88
C MET A 301 -13.98 34.04 -22.69
N VAL A 302 -14.94 33.55 -21.90
CA VAL A 302 -16.16 34.27 -21.55
C VAL A 302 -15.88 35.59 -20.84
N VAL A 303 -14.99 35.59 -19.85
CA VAL A 303 -14.60 36.79 -19.08
C VAL A 303 -13.95 37.85 -19.98
N ARG A 304 -13.13 37.44 -20.95
CA ARG A 304 -12.44 38.35 -21.88
C ARG A 304 -13.36 38.90 -22.96
N GLY A 305 -14.21 38.04 -23.54
CA GLY A 305 -15.11 38.44 -24.61
C GLY A 305 -16.29 39.26 -24.12
N ARG A 306 -16.87 38.89 -22.97
CA ARG A 306 -18.12 39.46 -22.43
C ARG A 306 -19.19 39.57 -23.54
N GLU A 307 -19.36 38.51 -24.32
CA GLU A 307 -20.37 38.43 -25.39
C GLU A 307 -21.44 37.40 -25.04
N ARG A 308 -22.71 37.75 -25.30
CA ARG A 308 -23.84 36.88 -24.96
C ARG A 308 -23.80 35.53 -25.67
N GLN A 309 -23.28 35.49 -26.89
CA GLN A 309 -23.14 34.24 -27.65
C GLN A 309 -22.08 33.33 -27.04
N LEU A 310 -20.93 33.88 -26.65
CA LEU A 310 -19.87 33.12 -25.96
C LEU A 310 -20.35 32.56 -24.63
N VAL A 311 -21.09 33.35 -23.84
CA VAL A 311 -21.68 32.90 -22.57
C VAL A 311 -22.63 31.72 -22.78
N ARG A 312 -23.52 31.80 -23.79
CA ARG A 312 -24.47 30.72 -24.08
C ARG A 312 -23.79 29.44 -24.54
N GLU A 313 -22.78 29.56 -25.40
CA GLU A 313 -22.04 28.39 -25.88
C GLU A 313 -21.26 27.75 -24.73
N ALA A 314 -20.57 28.55 -23.92
CA ALA A 314 -19.90 28.07 -22.72
C ALA A 314 -20.86 27.39 -21.74
N ALA A 315 -22.02 27.99 -21.47
CA ALA A 315 -23.03 27.38 -20.60
C ALA A 315 -23.54 26.03 -21.14
N ARG A 316 -23.79 25.94 -22.46
CA ARG A 316 -24.20 24.70 -23.13
C ARG A 316 -23.11 23.62 -23.08
N GLU A 317 -21.87 24.01 -23.31
CA GLU A 317 -20.71 23.11 -23.21
C GLU A 317 -20.57 22.58 -21.78
N MET A 318 -20.69 23.45 -20.78
CA MET A 318 -20.67 23.05 -19.37
C MET A 318 -21.83 22.12 -19.02
N GLU A 319 -23.04 22.34 -19.52
CA GLU A 319 -24.15 21.40 -19.28
C GLU A 319 -23.90 20.03 -19.91
N THR A 320 -23.32 20.01 -21.12
CA THR A 320 -23.02 18.76 -21.84
C THR A 320 -21.86 18.00 -21.19
N GLY A 321 -20.83 18.71 -20.70
CA GLY A 321 -19.63 18.15 -20.08
C GLY A 321 -19.70 17.94 -18.56
N ALA A 322 -20.63 18.60 -17.85
CA ALA A 322 -20.66 18.62 -16.38
C ALA A 322 -20.73 17.23 -15.74
N LYS A 323 -21.49 16.32 -16.36
CA LYS A 323 -21.56 14.94 -15.88
C LYS A 323 -20.19 14.26 -15.98
N GLY A 324 -19.45 14.52 -17.05
CA GLY A 324 -18.11 13.97 -17.26
C GLY A 324 -17.12 14.38 -16.15
N VAL A 325 -17.06 15.68 -15.83
CA VAL A 325 -16.13 16.18 -14.79
C VAL A 325 -16.51 15.65 -13.41
N ALA A 326 -17.81 15.67 -13.07
CA ALA A 326 -18.30 15.16 -11.80
C ALA A 326 -17.99 13.67 -11.63
N ASP A 327 -18.27 12.86 -12.66
CA ASP A 327 -18.01 11.42 -12.67
C ASP A 327 -16.50 11.12 -12.56
N GLN A 328 -15.63 11.88 -13.25
CA GLN A 328 -14.17 11.73 -13.14
C GLN A 328 -13.65 12.06 -11.73
N LEU A 329 -14.15 13.12 -11.10
CA LEU A 329 -13.77 13.50 -9.74
C LEU A 329 -14.28 12.49 -8.71
N GLU A 330 -15.46 11.91 -8.92
CA GLU A 330 -15.99 10.83 -8.08
C GLU A 330 -15.18 9.54 -8.23
N GLU A 331 -14.88 9.11 -9.47
CA GLU A 331 -14.06 7.92 -9.74
C GLU A 331 -12.68 8.06 -9.06
N LEU A 332 -12.05 9.24 -9.17
CA LEU A 332 -10.78 9.54 -8.53
C LEU A 332 -10.90 9.47 -7.00
N GLU A 333 -11.92 10.11 -6.41
CA GLU A 333 -12.16 10.09 -4.97
C GLU A 333 -12.34 8.67 -4.43
N GLU A 334 -13.11 7.83 -5.11
CA GLU A 334 -13.32 6.43 -4.73
C GLU A 334 -12.01 5.65 -4.75
N HIS A 335 -11.17 5.89 -5.76
CA HIS A 335 -9.86 5.24 -5.83
C HIS A 335 -8.91 5.69 -4.71
N VAL A 336 -8.99 6.96 -4.27
CA VAL A 336 -8.22 7.45 -3.12
C VAL A 336 -8.66 6.74 -1.84
N HIS A 337 -9.97 6.57 -1.62
CA HIS A 337 -10.50 5.82 -0.48
C HIS A 337 -10.05 4.35 -0.50
N LEU A 338 -10.10 3.69 -1.66
CA LEU A 338 -9.57 2.33 -1.83
C LEU A 338 -8.09 2.25 -1.49
N CYS A 339 -7.29 3.23 -1.91
CA CYS A 339 -5.87 3.29 -1.62
C CYS A 339 -5.61 3.43 -0.11
N LEU A 340 -6.36 4.29 0.59
CA LEU A 340 -6.27 4.46 2.04
C LEU A 340 -6.58 3.16 2.81
N ILE A 341 -7.62 2.43 2.38
CA ILE A 341 -7.96 1.09 2.91
C ILE A 341 -6.77 0.13 2.73
N THR A 342 -6.19 0.13 1.54
CA THR A 342 -5.04 -0.74 1.20
C THR A 342 -3.80 -0.40 2.02
N ILE A 343 -3.49 0.90 2.20
CA ILE A 343 -2.39 1.37 3.05
C ILE A 343 -2.57 0.82 4.46
N ASN A 344 -3.73 1.06 5.08
CA ASN A 344 -4.02 0.61 6.44
C ASN A 344 -3.91 -0.90 6.59
N ARG A 345 -4.53 -1.66 5.68
CA ARG A 345 -4.44 -3.11 5.69
C ARG A 345 -3.00 -3.60 5.57
N SER A 346 -2.23 -3.02 4.66
CA SER A 346 -0.84 -3.42 4.43
C SER A 346 0.04 -3.16 5.66
N ARG A 347 -0.14 -2.01 6.32
CA ARG A 347 0.53 -1.66 7.58
C ARG A 347 0.20 -2.65 8.70
N LYS A 348 -1.09 -2.99 8.89
CA LYS A 348 -1.52 -4.01 9.86
C LYS A 348 -0.85 -5.36 9.62
N MET A 349 -0.81 -5.81 8.36
CA MET A 349 -0.20 -7.09 8.00
C MET A 349 1.30 -7.12 8.30
N VAL A 350 2.03 -6.04 8.01
CA VAL A 350 3.46 -5.95 8.30
C VAL A 350 3.70 -5.85 9.81
N ALA A 351 2.88 -5.10 10.54
CA ALA A 351 2.98 -4.93 11.98
C ALA A 351 2.70 -6.22 12.76
N ALA A 352 1.67 -7.00 12.37
CA ALA A 352 1.38 -8.30 12.98
C ALA A 352 2.59 -9.24 12.86
N GLN A 353 3.24 -9.26 11.69
CA GLN A 353 4.45 -10.05 11.46
C GLN A 353 5.66 -9.56 12.28
N LEU A 354 5.71 -8.28 12.65
CA LEU A 354 6.74 -7.71 13.55
C LEU A 354 6.49 -8.05 15.02
N GLN A 355 5.24 -8.01 15.48
CA GLN A 355 4.90 -8.33 16.87
C GLN A 355 5.10 -9.82 17.20
N GLU A 356 4.87 -10.72 16.24
CA GLU A 356 5.22 -12.14 16.37
C GLU A 356 6.73 -12.36 16.68
N MET A 357 7.63 -11.45 16.27
CA MET A 357 9.06 -11.48 16.65
C MET A 357 9.32 -11.05 18.10
N MET A 358 8.68 -9.98 18.56
CA MET A 358 8.96 -9.42 19.90
C MET A 358 8.49 -10.38 21.01
N VAL A 359 7.32 -11.00 20.81
CA VAL A 359 6.78 -12.02 21.74
C VAL A 359 7.61 -13.30 21.72
N SER A 360 8.25 -13.62 20.60
CA SER A 360 9.10 -14.83 20.49
C SER A 360 10.55 -14.61 20.92
N GLY A 361 11.04 -13.37 21.00
CA GLY A 361 12.38 -13.00 21.49
C GLY A 361 12.49 -12.91 23.02
N SER A 362 11.47 -12.40 23.71
CA SER A 362 11.50 -12.20 25.17
C SER A 362 11.47 -13.50 25.99
N ALA A 363 11.00 -14.61 25.42
CA ALA A 363 10.93 -15.91 26.09
C ALA A 363 12.25 -16.70 26.13
N THR A 364 13.39 -16.07 25.80
CA THR A 364 14.72 -16.73 25.74
C THR A 364 15.73 -16.28 26.79
N SER A 365 15.31 -15.66 27.88
CA SER A 365 16.17 -15.51 29.07
C SER A 365 15.89 -16.63 30.08
N PRO A 366 16.66 -17.74 30.11
CA PRO A 366 16.70 -18.56 31.30
C PRO A 366 17.44 -17.75 32.36
N ALA A 367 16.73 -17.39 33.42
CA ALA A 367 17.36 -16.93 34.65
C ALA A 367 18.37 -18.00 35.07
N VAL A 368 19.65 -17.65 35.00
CA VAL A 368 20.71 -18.39 35.68
C VAL A 368 20.58 -18.00 37.14
N ALA A 369 20.04 -18.93 37.94
CA ALA A 369 20.18 -18.97 39.39
C ALA A 369 20.61 -20.38 39.77
#